data_AF-A0A258S0J5-F1
#
_entry.id   AF-A0A258S0J5-F1
#
_cell.length_a   1.000
_cell.length_b   1.000
_cell.length_c   1.000
_cell.angle_alpha   90.00
_cell.angle_beta   90.00
_cell.angle_gamma   90.00
#
_symmetry.space_group_name_H-M   'P 1'
#
loop_
_entity.id
_entity.type
_entity.pdbx_description
1 polymer ?
#
loop_
_entity_poly.entity_id
_entity_poly.type
_entity_poly.pdbx_seq_one_letter_code
_entity_poly.pdbx_strand_id
1 'polypeptide(L)'
;MERFDWYQATFHGVDEEDFIRYIERKSDLADMRPCRAKNGYETGVEFSRIEKTVCQVWWGGNPGVHVISTGENAPEVSTWLRSFGVHRVTRLDSCIDFVTPGLFDAITDPLRAYAKEHDIAINMQGDWERGKARTLYLGSRKSTVQLVIYEKGYEAGGDL
;
A
#
# COMPACT_ATOMS: atom_id res chain seq x y z
N MET A 1 8.99 -0.09 -13.85
CA MET A 1 8.14 1.13 -13.85
C MET A 1 7.75 1.43 -12.42
N GLU A 2 7.98 2.66 -11.96
CA GLU A 2 7.52 3.10 -10.64
C GLU A 2 5.99 3.19 -10.57
N ARG A 3 5.41 2.78 -9.45
CA ARG A 3 3.98 2.96 -9.19
C ARG A 3 3.69 3.00 -7.69
N PHE A 4 2.47 3.37 -7.32
CA PHE A 4 1.99 3.16 -5.96
C PHE A 4 1.58 1.69 -5.79
N ASP A 5 1.97 1.08 -4.67
CA ASP A 5 1.52 -0.24 -4.22
C ASP A 5 0.58 -0.12 -3.01
N TRP A 6 0.51 1.07 -2.40
CA TRP A 6 -0.45 1.40 -1.36
C TRP A 6 -0.79 2.88 -1.43
N TYR A 7 -2.05 3.21 -1.27
CA TYR A 7 -2.50 4.59 -1.10
C TYR A 7 -3.66 4.65 -0.12
N GLN A 8 -3.48 5.34 1.00
CA GLN A 8 -4.56 5.62 1.94
C GLN A 8 -4.57 7.10 2.34
N ALA A 9 -5.78 7.64 2.44
CA ALA A 9 -6.00 9.04 2.70
C ALA A 9 -7.28 9.28 3.49
N THR A 10 -7.38 10.46 4.09
CA THR A 10 -8.58 10.92 4.80
C THR A 10 -8.99 12.28 4.24
N PHE A 11 -10.27 12.40 3.90
CA PHE A 11 -10.91 13.67 3.53
C PHE A 11 -11.64 14.22 4.75
N HIS A 12 -11.45 15.49 5.05
CA HIS A 12 -12.12 16.17 6.16
C HIS A 12 -13.09 17.22 5.62
N GLY A 13 -14.26 17.34 6.25
CA GLY A 13 -15.29 18.31 5.84
C GLY A 13 -16.00 17.95 4.54
N VAL A 14 -15.93 16.69 4.11
CA VAL A 14 -16.67 16.16 2.96
C VAL A 14 -17.85 15.35 3.46
N ASP A 15 -18.95 15.37 2.72
CA ASP A 15 -20.09 14.50 2.93
C ASP A 15 -19.76 13.08 2.45
N GLU A 16 -20.05 12.08 3.29
CA GLU A 16 -19.75 10.68 2.98
C GLU A 16 -20.54 10.14 1.80
N GLU A 17 -21.81 10.53 1.61
CA GLU A 17 -22.64 10.03 0.51
C GLU A 17 -22.11 10.57 -0.83
N ASP A 18 -21.77 11.86 -0.87
CA ASP A 18 -21.17 12.48 -2.06
C ASP A 18 -19.82 11.84 -2.42
N PHE A 19 -18.99 11.54 -1.42
CA PHE A 19 -17.72 10.86 -1.63
C PHE A 19 -17.90 9.42 -2.14
N ILE A 20 -18.80 8.64 -1.53
CA ILE A 20 -19.11 7.27 -1.93
C ILE A 20 -19.65 7.26 -3.37
N ARG A 21 -20.60 8.13 -3.71
CA ARG A 21 -21.12 8.28 -5.07
C ARG A 21 -20.05 8.68 -6.07
N TYR A 22 -19.08 9.50 -5.66
CA TYR A 22 -17.94 9.83 -6.50
C TYR A 22 -17.07 8.61 -6.80
N ILE A 23 -16.74 7.81 -5.78
CA ILE A 23 -15.96 6.58 -5.97
C ILE A 23 -16.74 5.60 -6.84
N GLU A 24 -18.03 5.38 -6.58
CA GLU A 24 -18.91 4.51 -7.38
C GLU A 24 -18.88 4.88 -8.87
N ARG A 25 -18.99 6.17 -9.21
CA ARG A 25 -18.89 6.65 -10.61
C ARG A 25 -17.53 6.45 -11.25
N LYS A 26 -16.46 6.38 -10.46
CA LYS A 26 -15.07 6.18 -10.95
C LYS A 26 -14.71 4.71 -11.03
N SER A 27 -15.26 3.89 -10.14
CA SER A 27 -15.05 2.45 -10.07
C SER A 27 -15.95 1.72 -11.05
N ASP A 28 -15.69 1.90 -12.34
CA ASP A 28 -16.44 1.20 -13.38
C ASP A 28 -16.43 -0.32 -13.14
N LEU A 29 -17.59 -0.95 -13.36
CA LEU A 29 -17.85 -2.38 -13.15
C LEU A 29 -17.51 -2.90 -11.74
N ALA A 30 -17.47 -2.03 -10.73
CA ALA A 30 -17.26 -2.45 -9.34
C ALA A 30 -18.58 -2.65 -8.60
N ASP A 31 -18.70 -3.77 -7.89
CA ASP A 31 -19.76 -3.98 -6.91
C ASP A 31 -19.43 -3.22 -5.62
N MET A 32 -20.44 -2.59 -5.02
CA MET A 32 -20.35 -1.97 -3.70
C MET A 32 -20.99 -2.88 -2.65
N ARG A 33 -20.25 -3.21 -1.59
CA ARG A 33 -20.74 -4.05 -0.48
C ARG A 33 -20.32 -3.49 0.88
N PRO A 34 -21.14 -3.64 1.94
CA PRO A 34 -20.70 -3.31 3.30
C PRO A 34 -19.45 -4.10 3.68
N CYS A 35 -18.53 -3.46 4.40
CA CYS A 35 -17.32 -4.10 4.90
C CYS A 35 -17.05 -3.71 6.35
N ARG A 36 -16.18 -4.48 7.02
CA ARG A 36 -15.76 -4.16 8.38
C ARG A 36 -14.82 -2.95 8.35
N ALA A 37 -15.29 -1.83 8.92
CA ALA A 37 -14.48 -0.67 9.18
C ALA A 37 -13.35 -0.97 10.18
N LYS A 38 -12.22 -0.27 10.05
CA LYS A 38 -11.02 -0.44 10.89
C LYS A 38 -10.60 0.90 11.49
N ASN A 39 -9.55 0.91 12.29
CA ASN A 39 -8.91 2.13 12.79
C ASN A 39 -9.85 3.09 13.54
N GLY A 40 -10.88 2.57 14.22
CA GLY A 40 -11.85 3.39 14.96
C GLY A 40 -12.98 3.97 14.11
N TYR A 41 -13.06 3.65 12.81
CA TYR A 41 -14.23 3.93 12.00
C TYR A 41 -15.35 2.91 12.26
N GLU A 42 -16.60 3.33 12.12
CA GLU A 42 -17.78 2.53 12.48
C GLU A 42 -18.45 1.88 11.26
N THR A 43 -18.48 2.60 10.14
CA THR A 43 -19.16 2.18 8.91
C THR A 43 -18.16 2.07 7.77
N GLY A 44 -18.37 1.11 6.88
CA GLY A 44 -17.50 0.91 5.74
C GLY A 44 -18.17 0.25 4.56
N VAL A 45 -17.74 0.63 3.36
CA VAL A 45 -18.06 -0.04 2.10
C VAL A 45 -16.78 -0.44 1.39
N GLU A 46 -16.87 -1.52 0.63
CA GLU A 46 -15.84 -2.00 -0.27
C GLU A 46 -16.35 -1.94 -1.69
N PHE A 47 -15.51 -1.41 -2.58
CA PHE A 47 -15.69 -1.48 -4.03
C PHE A 47 -14.81 -2.61 -4.56
N SER A 48 -15.39 -3.54 -5.32
CA SER A 48 -14.67 -4.72 -5.82
C SER A 48 -15.01 -5.04 -7.27
N ARG A 49 -14.00 -5.45 -8.07
CA ARG A 49 -14.17 -5.93 -9.45
C ARG A 49 -13.78 -7.40 -9.50
N ILE A 50 -14.70 -8.30 -9.88
CA ILE A 50 -14.44 -9.75 -10.04
C ILE A 50 -13.63 -10.28 -8.85
N GLU A 51 -14.17 -10.09 -7.64
CA GLU A 51 -13.59 -10.49 -6.35
C GLU A 51 -12.30 -9.77 -5.90
N LYS A 52 -11.72 -8.89 -6.71
CA LYS A 52 -10.59 -8.04 -6.30
C LYS A 52 -11.07 -6.73 -5.71
N THR A 53 -10.69 -6.45 -4.46
CA THR A 53 -10.94 -5.16 -3.82
C THR A 53 -10.20 -4.03 -4.55
N VAL A 54 -10.97 -3.06 -5.04
CA VAL A 54 -10.46 -1.81 -5.64
C VAL A 54 -10.05 -0.84 -4.53
N CYS A 55 -10.98 -0.55 -3.63
CA CYS A 55 -10.73 0.24 -2.44
C CYS A 55 -11.79 -0.03 -1.37
N GLN A 56 -11.48 0.35 -0.13
CA GLN A 56 -12.44 0.40 0.96
C GLN A 56 -12.57 1.85 1.42
N VAL A 57 -13.80 2.27 1.72
CA VAL A 57 -14.14 3.59 2.22
C VAL A 57 -14.80 3.43 3.59
N TRP A 58 -14.29 4.13 4.59
CA TRP A 58 -14.76 4.07 5.97
C TRP A 58 -15.09 5.45 6.53
N TRP A 59 -16.13 5.53 7.35
CA TRP A 59 -16.59 6.77 7.99
C TRP A 59 -17.33 6.47 9.31
N GLY A 60 -17.72 7.52 10.02
CA GLY A 60 -18.31 7.42 11.36
C GLY A 60 -17.28 7.05 12.43
N GLY A 61 -17.56 7.35 13.70
CA GLY A 61 -16.62 7.21 14.82
C GLY A 61 -15.46 8.23 14.77
N ASN A 62 -14.52 8.03 13.83
CA ASN A 62 -13.40 8.94 13.62
C ASN A 62 -13.74 10.09 12.65
N PRO A 63 -13.16 11.30 12.83
CA PRO A 63 -13.44 12.42 11.93
C PRO A 63 -12.96 12.21 10.50
N GLY A 64 -13.86 12.42 9.55
CA GLY A 64 -13.58 12.39 8.10
C GLY A 64 -13.92 11.07 7.43
N VAL A 65 -13.74 11.06 6.10
CA VAL A 65 -13.96 9.88 5.25
C VAL A 65 -12.61 9.31 4.86
N HIS A 66 -12.34 8.08 5.28
CA HIS A 66 -11.10 7.39 5.05
C HIS A 66 -11.21 6.46 3.85
N VAL A 67 -10.16 6.40 3.04
CA VAL A 67 -10.09 5.51 1.89
C VAL A 67 -8.74 4.81 1.85
N ILE A 68 -8.76 3.54 1.49
CA ILE A 68 -7.59 2.68 1.36
C ILE A 68 -7.67 1.89 0.05
N SER A 69 -6.58 1.88 -0.70
CA SER A 69 -6.38 1.04 -1.88
C SER A 69 -4.96 0.47 -1.88
N THR A 70 -4.83 -0.78 -2.34
CA THR A 70 -3.60 -1.57 -2.22
C THR A 70 -3.28 -2.27 -3.54
N GLY A 71 -2.01 -2.64 -3.72
CA GLY A 71 -1.51 -3.36 -4.88
C GLY A 71 -1.80 -2.63 -6.20
N GLU A 72 -2.28 -3.40 -7.17
CA GLU A 72 -2.51 -2.96 -8.55
C GLU A 72 -3.52 -1.80 -8.68
N ASN A 73 -4.44 -1.65 -7.73
CA ASN A 73 -5.48 -0.62 -7.78
C ASN A 73 -5.03 0.72 -7.19
N ALA A 74 -3.96 0.73 -6.37
CA ALA A 74 -3.49 1.94 -5.68
C ALA A 74 -3.17 3.11 -6.63
N PRO A 75 -2.52 2.92 -7.81
CA PRO A 75 -2.25 4.02 -8.74
C PRO A 75 -3.52 4.68 -9.28
N GLU A 76 -4.49 3.87 -9.72
CA GLU A 76 -5.76 4.34 -10.27
C GLU A 76 -6.55 5.12 -9.20
N VAL A 77 -6.75 4.51 -8.03
CA VAL A 77 -7.49 5.13 -6.93
C VAL A 77 -6.82 6.42 -6.49
N SER A 78 -5.48 6.46 -6.38
CA SER A 78 -4.76 7.69 -6.02
C SER A 78 -5.08 8.86 -6.97
N THR A 79 -5.30 8.58 -8.26
CA THR A 79 -5.67 9.59 -9.26
C THR A 79 -7.09 10.09 -9.03
N TRP A 80 -8.02 9.20 -8.70
CA TRP A 80 -9.39 9.58 -8.34
C TRP A 80 -9.42 10.49 -7.11
N LEU A 81 -8.65 10.15 -6.07
CA LEU A 81 -8.61 10.91 -4.82
C LEU A 81 -8.00 12.30 -5.03
N ARG A 82 -6.89 12.41 -5.77
CA ARG A 82 -6.30 13.70 -6.14
C ARG A 82 -7.22 14.55 -7.00
N SER A 83 -8.07 13.92 -7.82
CA SER A 83 -9.05 14.63 -8.65
C SER A 83 -10.28 15.08 -7.87
N PHE A 84 -10.64 14.38 -6.79
CA PHE A 84 -11.80 14.73 -5.96
C PHE A 84 -11.54 16.01 -5.15
N GLY A 85 -10.36 16.13 -4.54
CA GLY A 85 -10.01 17.30 -3.75
C GLY A 85 -8.81 17.11 -2.83
N VAL A 86 -8.56 18.13 -2.03
CA VAL A 86 -7.48 18.13 -1.03
C VAL A 86 -7.79 17.11 0.06
N HIS A 87 -6.81 16.26 0.35
CA HIS A 87 -6.91 15.23 1.37
C HIS A 87 -5.59 15.04 2.11
N ARG A 88 -5.68 14.44 3.29
CA ARG A 88 -4.52 14.06 4.07
C ARG A 88 -4.12 12.63 3.74
N VAL A 89 -3.00 12.45 3.04
CA VAL A 89 -2.41 11.13 2.82
C VAL A 89 -1.84 10.61 4.14
N THR A 90 -2.31 9.45 4.60
CA THR A 90 -1.90 8.88 5.88
C THR A 90 -0.89 7.74 5.74
N ARG A 91 -0.80 7.13 4.55
CA ARG A 91 0.29 6.25 4.11
C ARG A 91 0.26 6.15 2.59
N LEU A 92 1.43 6.13 1.98
CA LEU A 92 1.64 5.76 0.60
C LEU A 92 2.86 4.86 0.54
N ASP A 93 2.81 3.85 -0.33
CA ASP A 93 3.95 2.99 -0.62
C ASP A 93 4.21 3.11 -2.12
N SER A 94 5.44 3.49 -2.50
CA SER A 94 5.88 3.47 -3.90
C SER A 94 6.78 2.26 -4.11
N CYS A 95 6.61 1.58 -5.24
CA CYS A 95 7.38 0.41 -5.59
C CYS A 95 8.01 0.53 -6.98
N ILE A 96 9.14 -0.15 -7.15
CA ILE A 96 9.82 -0.36 -8.42
C ILE A 96 10.20 -1.84 -8.48
N ASP A 97 9.72 -2.55 -9.48
CA ASP A 97 10.11 -3.94 -9.73
C ASP A 97 11.36 -3.98 -10.64
N PHE A 98 12.30 -4.84 -10.31
CA PHE A 98 13.51 -5.10 -11.09
C PHE A 98 13.61 -6.57 -11.46
N VAL A 99 14.15 -6.86 -12.65
CA VAL A 99 14.45 -8.22 -13.11
C VAL A 99 15.90 -8.24 -13.55
N THR A 100 16.80 -8.54 -12.62
CA THR A 100 18.25 -8.55 -12.87
C THR A 100 18.92 -9.56 -11.95
N PRO A 101 19.62 -10.58 -12.49
CA PRO A 101 20.33 -11.56 -11.69
C PRO A 101 21.34 -10.91 -10.72
N GLY A 102 21.37 -11.38 -9.47
CA GLY A 102 22.28 -10.89 -8.44
C GLY A 102 22.00 -9.48 -7.90
N LEU A 103 20.96 -8.79 -8.42
CA LEU A 103 20.66 -7.42 -8.01
C LEU A 103 20.24 -7.30 -6.54
N PHE A 104 19.58 -8.32 -6.00
CA PHE A 104 19.14 -8.30 -4.61
C PHE A 104 20.33 -8.10 -3.66
N ASP A 105 21.40 -8.89 -3.81
CA ASP A 105 22.60 -8.77 -2.99
C ASP A 105 23.33 -7.46 -3.25
N ALA A 106 23.46 -7.09 -4.54
CA ALA A 106 24.11 -5.84 -4.95
C ALA A 106 23.45 -4.58 -4.36
N ILE A 107 22.13 -4.60 -4.11
CA ILE A 107 21.40 -3.51 -3.46
C ILE A 107 21.40 -3.66 -1.94
N THR A 108 21.13 -4.85 -1.42
CA THR A 108 20.90 -5.02 0.02
C THR A 108 22.17 -4.94 0.85
N ASP A 109 23.32 -5.36 0.34
CA ASP A 109 24.59 -5.30 1.07
C ASP A 109 25.04 -3.87 1.42
N PRO A 110 25.14 -2.92 0.46
CA PRO A 110 25.49 -1.54 0.81
C PRO A 110 24.43 -0.88 1.69
N LEU A 111 23.14 -1.18 1.50
CA LEU A 111 22.07 -0.65 2.35
C LEU A 111 22.15 -1.16 3.80
N ARG A 112 22.54 -2.44 4.00
CA ARG A 112 22.76 -3.01 5.34
C ARG A 112 23.97 -2.39 6.01
N ALA A 113 25.04 -2.11 5.27
CA ALA A 113 26.20 -1.41 5.80
C ALA A 113 25.82 0.01 6.26
N TYR A 114 25.13 0.76 5.40
CA TYR A 114 24.61 2.10 5.72
C TYR A 114 23.68 2.08 6.94
N ALA A 115 22.74 1.13 7.00
CA ALA A 115 21.81 1.02 8.12
C ALA A 115 22.52 0.75 9.45
N LYS A 116 23.59 -0.06 9.46
CA LYS A 116 24.42 -0.30 10.66
C LYS A 116 25.17 0.96 11.10
N GLU A 117 25.73 1.71 10.16
CA GLU A 117 26.47 2.94 10.43
C GLU A 117 25.57 4.02 11.05
N HIS A 118 24.30 4.07 10.64
CA HIS A 118 23.34 5.10 11.07
C HIS A 118 22.31 4.62 12.11
N ASP A 119 22.52 3.46 12.73
CA ASP A 119 21.61 2.87 13.73
C ASP A 119 20.15 2.77 13.26
N ILE A 120 19.96 2.45 11.97
CA ILE A 120 18.66 2.20 11.37
C ILE A 120 18.25 0.76 11.70
N ALA A 121 17.03 0.59 12.22
CA ALA A 121 16.49 -0.73 12.54
C ALA A 121 16.50 -1.64 11.29
N ILE A 122 17.17 -2.79 11.39
CA ILE A 122 17.24 -3.81 10.35
C ILE A 122 16.36 -5.00 10.76
N ASN A 123 15.50 -5.46 9.85
CA ASN A 123 14.79 -6.71 10.01
C ASN A 123 14.89 -7.54 8.72
N MET A 124 15.40 -8.76 8.85
CA MET A 124 15.60 -9.69 7.75
C MET A 124 14.64 -10.87 7.92
N GLN A 125 13.93 -11.23 6.84
CA GLN A 125 12.99 -12.34 6.79
C GLN A 125 13.35 -13.28 5.63
N GLY A 126 12.97 -14.56 5.73
CA GLY A 126 13.32 -15.61 4.77
C GLY A 126 14.59 -16.39 5.14
N ASP A 127 14.96 -17.37 4.31
CA ASP A 127 16.17 -18.17 4.47
C ASP A 127 17.27 -17.60 3.56
N TRP A 128 18.06 -16.68 4.11
CA TRP A 128 19.09 -15.96 3.36
C TRP A 128 20.27 -16.84 3.00
N GLU A 129 20.65 -17.78 3.87
CA GLU A 129 21.74 -18.73 3.65
C GLU A 129 21.46 -19.63 2.44
N ARG A 130 20.19 -19.93 2.18
CA ARG A 130 19.76 -20.73 1.01
C ARG A 130 19.13 -19.91 -0.10
N GLY A 131 19.13 -18.58 -0.01
CA GLY A 131 18.57 -17.69 -1.04
C GLY A 131 17.07 -17.84 -1.27
N LYS A 132 16.27 -18.10 -0.23
CA LYS A 132 14.83 -18.34 -0.36
C LYS A 132 13.99 -17.25 0.30
N ALA A 133 13.12 -16.63 -0.51
CA ALA A 133 12.10 -15.67 -0.08
C ALA A 133 12.66 -14.53 0.80
N ARG A 134 13.80 -13.97 0.40
CA ARG A 134 14.52 -12.98 1.21
C ARG A 134 13.77 -11.65 1.19
N THR A 135 13.63 -11.05 2.36
CA THR A 135 13.11 -9.70 2.54
C THR A 135 13.97 -8.92 3.53
N LEU A 136 14.33 -7.69 3.19
CA LEU A 136 15.01 -6.72 4.02
C LEU A 136 14.07 -5.54 4.31
N TYR A 137 13.80 -5.30 5.59
CA TYR A 137 13.15 -4.09 6.09
C TYR A 137 14.20 -3.19 6.74
N LEU A 138 14.23 -1.91 6.35
CA LEU A 138 15.05 -0.87 6.96
C LEU A 138 14.15 0.24 7.53
N GLY A 139 14.28 0.52 8.82
CA GLY A 139 13.38 1.39 9.57
C GLY A 139 12.24 0.63 10.24
N SER A 140 11.69 1.20 11.31
CA SER A 140 10.59 0.57 12.06
C SER A 140 9.24 0.76 11.36
N ARG A 141 8.28 -0.16 11.58
CA ARG A 141 6.90 0.00 11.08
C ARG A 141 6.16 1.23 11.61
N LYS A 142 6.67 1.84 12.69
CA LYS A 142 6.10 3.06 13.30
C LYS A 142 6.78 4.33 12.80
N SER A 143 7.86 4.22 12.02
CA SER A 143 8.56 5.36 11.45
C SER A 143 7.79 5.95 10.27
N THR A 144 8.06 7.21 9.95
CA THR A 144 7.43 7.91 8.81
C THR A 144 7.81 7.29 7.46
N VAL A 145 9.00 6.71 7.36
CA VAL A 145 9.52 6.10 6.12
C VAL A 145 10.19 4.78 6.47
N GLN A 146 9.79 3.72 5.76
CA GLN A 146 10.41 2.40 5.81
C GLN A 146 10.78 1.99 4.39
N LEU A 147 11.98 1.45 4.22
CA LEU A 147 12.40 0.84 2.95
C LEU A 147 12.26 -0.68 3.06
N VAL A 148 11.69 -1.29 2.03
CA VAL A 148 11.52 -2.75 1.94
C VAL A 148 12.07 -3.23 0.60
N ILE A 149 12.96 -4.21 0.63
CA ILE A 149 13.49 -4.91 -0.55
C ILE A 149 13.18 -6.39 -0.39
N TYR A 150 12.55 -7.01 -1.37
CA TYR A 150 12.18 -8.41 -1.29
C TYR A 150 12.22 -9.11 -2.65
N GLU A 151 12.41 -10.42 -2.63
CA GLU A 151 12.41 -11.26 -3.83
C GLU A 151 10.98 -11.68 -4.20
N LYS A 152 10.32 -10.87 -5.04
CA LYS A 152 8.93 -11.05 -5.44
C LYS A 152 8.63 -12.37 -6.17
N GLY A 153 9.60 -12.93 -6.90
CA GLY A 153 9.42 -14.21 -7.61
C GLY A 153 8.99 -15.35 -6.69
N TYR A 154 9.52 -15.39 -5.47
CA TYR A 154 9.13 -16.36 -4.45
C TYR A 154 7.75 -16.09 -3.83
N GLU A 155 7.32 -14.82 -3.79
CA GLU A 155 5.99 -14.44 -3.28
C GLU A 155 4.87 -14.78 -4.27
N ALA A 156 5.15 -14.71 -5.57
CA ALA A 156 4.18 -14.97 -6.64
C ALA A 156 4.15 -16.43 -7.15
N GLY A 157 5.03 -17.30 -6.65
CA GLY A 157 5.17 -18.67 -7.15
C GLY A 157 5.73 -18.77 -8.57
N GLY A 158 6.46 -17.75 -9.04
CA GLY A 158 7.10 -17.73 -10.36
C GLY A 158 8.48 -18.38 -10.32
N ASP A 159 8.85 -19.09 -11.39
CA ASP A 159 10.18 -19.65 -11.57
C ASP A 159 11.26 -18.56 -11.58
N LEU A 160 12.42 -18.92 -11.00
CA LEU A 160 13.65 -18.12 -10.84
C LEU A 160 14.14 -17.43 -12.12
#